data_AF-A0AAC8WLU9-F1
#
_entry.id   AF-A0AAC8WLU9-F1
#
_cell.length_a   1.000
_cell.length_b   1.000
_cell.length_c   1.000
_cell.angle_alpha   90.00
_cell.angle_beta   90.00
_cell.angle_gamma   90.00
#
_symmetry.space_group_name_H-M   'P 1'
#
loop_
_entity.id
_entity.type
_entity.pdbx_description
1 polymer ?
#
loop_
_entity_poly.entity_id
_entity_poly.type
_entity_poly.pdbx_seq_one_letter_code
_entity_poly.pdbx_strand_id
1 'polypeptide(L)'
;MSMTVDVKNYNKKDIDEFIKKYPNSKECFEKCGAFLGDYYFIMDNEFGGDENPYTQLLDLLKIAEAKEKNIDLDDDDDFYDYDSEMVEAFENINGFYKIPSWVNEV
;
A
#
# COMPACT_ATOMS: atom_id res chain seq x y z
N MET A 1 27.80 -1.42 2.40
CA MET A 1 26.44 -1.86 2.00
C MET A 1 25.81 -0.70 1.25
N SER A 2 25.33 -0.92 0.03
CA SER A 2 24.47 0.05 -0.65
C SER A 2 23.08 -0.06 -0.03
N MET A 3 22.52 1.07 0.43
CA MET A 3 21.11 1.13 0.82
C MET A 3 20.28 1.17 -0.45
N THR A 4 19.35 0.24 -0.59
CA THR A 4 18.37 0.20 -1.67
C THR A 4 17.05 0.74 -1.14
N VAL A 5 16.55 1.80 -1.75
CA VAL A 5 15.22 2.34 -1.52
C VAL A 5 14.50 2.23 -2.84
N ASP A 6 13.44 1.43 -2.87
CA ASP A 6 12.65 1.22 -4.06
C ASP A 6 11.43 2.12 -4.06
N VAL A 7 11.01 2.55 -5.25
CA VAL A 7 9.75 3.24 -5.44
C VAL A 7 8.82 2.31 -6.19
N LYS A 8 7.80 1.81 -5.49
CA LYS A 8 6.72 1.04 -6.09
C LYS A 8 5.72 2.00 -6.71
N ASN A 9 5.20 1.62 -7.87
CA ASN A 9 4.14 2.37 -8.53
C ASN A 9 3.01 1.43 -8.96
N TYR A 10 1.79 1.96 -8.93
CA TYR A 10 0.55 1.28 -9.26
C TYR A 10 -0.28 2.17 -10.20
N ASN A 11 -1.11 1.57 -11.05
CA ASN A 11 -2.06 2.34 -11.83
C ASN A 11 -3.10 2.93 -10.88
N LYS A 12 -3.37 4.23 -10.98
CA LYS A 12 -4.38 4.89 -10.18
C LYS A 12 -5.75 4.23 -10.34
N LYS A 13 -6.09 3.71 -11.53
CA LYS A 13 -7.36 3.02 -11.76
C LYS A 13 -7.52 1.79 -10.88
N ASP A 14 -6.46 1.01 -10.71
CA ASP A 14 -6.48 -0.19 -9.88
C ASP A 14 -6.68 0.18 -8.40
N ILE A 15 -6.00 1.24 -7.95
CA ILE A 15 -6.18 1.79 -6.59
C ILE A 15 -7.59 2.36 -6.40
N ASP A 16 -8.13 3.08 -7.39
CA ASP A 16 -9.49 3.63 -7.35
C ASP A 16 -10.54 2.50 -7.32
N GLU A 17 -10.31 1.38 -8.03
CA GLU A 17 -11.17 0.19 -7.98
C GLU A 17 -11.08 -0.52 -6.62
N PHE A 18 -9.87 -0.62 -6.06
CA PHE A 18 -9.66 -1.12 -4.70
C PHE A 18 -10.41 -0.27 -3.67
N ILE A 19 -10.26 1.06 -3.71
CA ILE A 19 -10.95 1.98 -2.80
C ILE A 19 -12.47 1.91 -2.96
N LYS A 20 -13.00 1.70 -4.17
CA LYS A 20 -14.45 1.48 -4.36
C LYS A 20 -14.94 0.21 -3.68
N LYS A 21 -14.14 -0.86 -3.69
CA LYS A 21 -14.45 -2.12 -3.01
C LYS A 21 -14.32 -1.98 -1.50
N TYR A 22 -13.33 -1.22 -1.03
CA TYR A 22 -13.00 -1.00 0.38
C TYR A 22 -12.93 0.50 0.71
N PRO A 23 -14.07 1.21 0.89
CA PRO A 23 -14.08 2.67 1.01
C PRO A 23 -13.28 3.24 2.19
N ASN A 24 -13.16 2.50 3.27
CA ASN A 24 -12.33 2.81 4.45
C ASN A 24 -10.82 2.81 4.17
N SER A 25 -10.36 2.14 3.11
CA SER A 25 -8.94 2.11 2.74
C SER A 25 -8.41 3.42 2.16
N LYS A 26 -9.29 4.34 1.74
CA LYS A 26 -8.91 5.58 1.07
C LYS A 26 -7.88 6.39 1.85
N GLU A 27 -8.13 6.55 3.16
CA GLU A 27 -7.25 7.33 4.03
C GLU A 27 -5.87 6.68 4.19
N CYS A 28 -5.77 5.34 4.07
CA CYS A 28 -4.50 4.61 4.13
C CYS A 28 -3.60 5.00 2.96
N PHE A 29 -4.14 5.05 1.73
CA PHE A 29 -3.37 5.45 0.55
C PHE A 29 -2.93 6.92 0.60
N GLU A 30 -3.77 7.81 1.12
CA GLU A 30 -3.44 9.24 1.26
C GLU A 30 -2.33 9.49 2.30
N LYS A 31 -2.18 8.61 3.29
CA LYS A 31 -1.14 8.72 4.34
C LYS A 31 0.20 8.12 3.92
N CYS A 32 0.19 6.99 3.22
CA CYS A 32 1.41 6.20 2.98
C CYS A 32 2.06 6.48 1.62
N GLY A 33 1.38 7.14 0.69
CA GLY A 33 1.91 7.38 -0.65
C GLY A 33 1.38 8.66 -1.28
N ALA A 34 1.60 8.78 -2.59
CA ALA A 34 1.20 9.96 -3.36
C ALA A 34 0.61 9.58 -4.72
N PHE A 35 -0.50 10.22 -5.07
CA PHE A 35 -1.06 10.15 -6.41
C PHE A 35 -0.43 11.22 -7.31
N LEU A 36 0.14 10.80 -8.43
CA LEU A 36 0.70 11.68 -9.45
C LEU A 36 0.20 11.25 -10.83
N GLY A 37 -0.73 12.03 -11.37
CA GLY A 37 -1.39 11.71 -12.64
C GLY A 37 -2.18 10.41 -12.55
N ASP A 38 -1.88 9.49 -13.46
CA ASP A 38 -2.52 8.16 -13.55
C ASP A 38 -1.82 7.09 -12.71
N TYR A 39 -0.92 7.48 -11.80
CA TYR A 39 -0.15 6.56 -10.98
C TYR A 39 -0.22 6.90 -9.49
N TYR A 40 -0.17 5.85 -8.68
CA TYR A 40 0.05 5.93 -7.24
C TYR A 40 1.47 5.45 -6.93
N PHE A 41 2.19 6.21 -6.10
CA PHE A 41 3.57 5.96 -5.73
C PHE A 41 3.67 5.71 -4.24
N ILE A 42 4.49 4.74 -3.87
CA ILE A 42 4.82 4.43 -2.48
C ILE A 42 6.28 4.04 -2.38
N MET A 43 6.95 4.55 -1.35
CA MET A 43 8.33 4.14 -1.07
C MET A 43 8.32 2.81 -0.34
N ASP A 44 9.23 1.93 -0.77
CA ASP A 44 9.54 0.70 -0.07
C ASP A 44 11.00 0.77 0.39
N ASN A 45 11.16 1.06 1.67
CA ASN A 45 12.46 1.14 2.33
C ASN A 45 12.60 -0.06 3.26
N GLU A 46 13.30 -1.10 2.81
CA GLU A 46 13.54 -2.33 3.57
C GLU A 46 14.24 -2.10 4.92
N PHE A 47 14.94 -0.97 5.08
CA PHE A 47 15.59 -0.57 6.33
C PHE A 47 14.75 0.36 7.20
N GLY A 48 13.56 0.76 6.74
CA GLY A 48 12.65 1.64 7.46
C GLY A 48 11.95 0.97 8.62
N GLY A 49 11.95 -0.37 8.70
CA GLY A 49 11.18 -1.10 9.71
C GLY A 49 9.71 -0.64 9.70
N ASP A 50 9.19 -0.28 10.87
CA ASP A 50 7.82 0.22 11.06
C ASP A 50 7.60 1.62 10.45
N GLU A 51 8.65 2.32 10.06
CA GLU A 51 8.58 3.60 9.34
C GLU A 51 8.58 3.42 7.81
N ASN A 52 8.66 2.18 7.30
CA ASN A 52 8.55 1.91 5.87
C ASN A 52 7.13 2.22 5.39
N PRO A 53 6.91 3.19 4.47
CA PRO A 53 5.57 3.56 4.05
C PRO A 53 4.78 2.40 3.42
N TYR A 54 5.46 1.49 2.71
CA TYR A 54 4.83 0.29 2.18
C TYR A 54 4.29 -0.61 3.29
N THR A 55 5.09 -0.92 4.30
CA THR A 55 4.66 -1.71 5.46
C THR A 55 3.50 -1.04 6.20
N GLN A 56 3.61 0.27 6.45
CA GLN A 56 2.54 1.04 7.10
C GLN A 56 1.22 1.02 6.32
N LEU A 57 1.27 0.98 4.99
CA LEU A 57 0.06 0.86 4.19
C LEU A 57 -0.62 -0.48 4.48
N LEU A 58 0.12 -1.59 4.49
CA LEU A 58 -0.44 -2.91 4.77
C LEU A 58 -1.05 -2.97 6.17
N ASP A 59 -0.36 -2.42 7.16
CA ASP A 59 -0.84 -2.38 8.54
C ASP A 59 -2.12 -1.54 8.66
N LEU A 60 -2.17 -0.37 8.02
CA LEU A 60 -3.36 0.48 8.04
C LEU A 60 -4.54 -0.17 7.31
N LEU A 61 -4.32 -0.90 6.22
CA LEU A 61 -5.37 -1.67 5.54
C LEU A 61 -5.92 -2.77 6.45
N LYS A 62 -5.04 -3.50 7.13
CA LYS A 62 -5.39 -4.53 8.12
C LYS A 62 -6.23 -3.94 9.26
N ILE A 63 -5.79 -2.82 9.84
CA ILE A 63 -6.53 -2.11 10.90
C ILE A 63 -7.89 -1.61 10.39
N ALA A 64 -7.96 -1.09 9.17
CA ALA A 64 -9.21 -0.60 8.59
C ALA A 64 -10.23 -1.73 8.42
N GLU A 65 -9.80 -2.90 7.98
CA GLU A 65 -10.64 -4.10 7.85
C GLU A 65 -11.11 -4.62 9.21
N ALA A 66 -10.19 -4.74 10.18
CA ALA A 66 -10.53 -5.22 11.52
C ALA A 66 -11.57 -4.31 12.20
N LYS A 67 -11.40 -2.99 12.08
CA LYS A 67 -12.38 -2.01 12.56
C LYS A 67 -13.76 -2.16 11.88
N GLU A 68 -13.79 -2.42 10.58
CA GLU A 68 -15.04 -2.66 9.85
C GLU A 68 -15.73 -3.95 10.30
N LYS A 69 -14.95 -5.00 10.56
CA LYS A 69 -15.44 -6.30 11.07
C LYS A 69 -15.67 -6.32 12.58
N ASN A 70 -15.38 -5.22 13.29
CA ASN A 70 -15.43 -5.10 14.75
C ASN A 70 -14.61 -6.20 15.46
N ILE A 71 -13.44 -6.49 14.90
CA ILE A 71 -12.42 -7.39 15.43
C ILE A 71 -11.44 -6.56 16.25
N ASP A 72 -11.16 -7.04 17.46
CA ASP A 72 -10.17 -6.44 18.35
C ASP A 72 -8.79 -7.03 18.04
N LEU A 73 -7.80 -6.16 17.83
CA LEU A 73 -6.41 -6.52 17.52
C LEU A 73 -5.47 -5.81 18.51
N ASP A 74 -5.85 -5.82 19.79
CA ASP A 74 -5.17 -5.07 20.86
C ASP A 74 -3.79 -5.67 21.25
N ASP A 75 -3.53 -6.94 20.95
CA ASP A 75 -2.24 -7.60 21.16
C ASP A 75 -1.48 -7.84 19.83
N ASP A 76 -0.15 -7.71 19.87
CA ASP A 76 0.73 -7.87 18.70
C ASP A 76 0.53 -9.22 17.99
N ASP A 77 0.40 -10.32 18.76
CA ASP A 77 0.21 -11.66 18.19
C ASP A 77 -1.09 -11.74 17.36
N ASP A 78 -2.20 -11.19 17.89
CA ASP A 78 -3.48 -11.15 17.17
C ASP A 78 -3.37 -10.31 15.90
N PHE A 79 -2.62 -9.21 15.95
CA PHE A 79 -2.39 -8.36 14.79
C PHE A 79 -1.60 -9.08 13.68
N TYR A 80 -0.50 -9.76 14.03
CA TYR A 80 0.34 -10.46 13.05
C TYR A 80 -0.32 -11.72 12.50
N ASP A 81 -1.10 -12.44 13.33
CA ASP A 81 -1.83 -13.65 12.92
C ASP A 81 -3.12 -13.35 12.14
N TYR A 82 -3.59 -12.09 12.16
CA TYR A 82 -4.79 -11.71 11.42
C TYR A 82 -4.57 -11.73 9.90
N ASP A 83 -5.28 -12.61 9.23
CA ASP A 83 -5.31 -12.76 7.78
C ASP A 83 -6.30 -11.75 7.17
N SER A 84 -5.77 -10.68 6.56
CA SER A 84 -6.54 -9.55 6.05
C SER A 84 -6.84 -9.72 4.56
N GLU A 85 -8.12 -9.79 4.22
CA GLU A 85 -8.59 -9.83 2.83
C GLU A 85 -8.25 -8.54 2.07
N MET A 86 -8.21 -7.39 2.75
CA MET A 86 -7.81 -6.11 2.14
C MET A 86 -6.33 -6.10 1.78
N VAL A 87 -5.47 -6.60 2.67
CA VAL A 87 -4.03 -6.72 2.42
C VAL A 87 -3.79 -7.69 1.26
N GLU A 88 -4.38 -8.88 1.30
CA GLU A 88 -4.26 -9.87 0.23
C GLU A 88 -4.76 -9.31 -1.11
N ALA A 89 -5.90 -8.61 -1.12
CA ALA A 89 -6.43 -7.99 -2.33
C ALA A 89 -5.51 -6.89 -2.88
N PHE A 90 -4.82 -6.14 -2.02
CA PHE A 90 -3.88 -5.10 -2.42
C PHE A 90 -2.59 -5.70 -2.98
N GLU A 91 -2.03 -6.71 -2.33
CA GLU A 91 -0.81 -7.40 -2.81
C GLU A 91 -1.00 -8.11 -4.14
N ASN A 92 -2.23 -8.52 -4.45
CA ASN A 92 -2.61 -9.09 -5.75
C ASN A 92 -2.74 -8.05 -6.88
N ILE A 93 -2.66 -6.75 -6.58
CA ILE A 93 -2.58 -5.72 -7.62
C ILE A 93 -1.19 -5.77 -8.24
N ASN A 94 -1.12 -5.93 -9.57
CA ASN A 94 0.15 -5.89 -10.29
C ASN A 94 0.84 -4.53 -10.05
N GLY A 95 1.92 -4.55 -9.26
CA GLY A 95 2.81 -3.40 -9.09
C GLY A 95 3.81 -3.26 -10.25
N PHE A 96 4.51 -2.13 -10.28
CA PHE A 96 5.57 -1.79 -11.25
C PHE A 96 5.07 -1.62 -12.68
N TYR A 97 4.21 -0.63 -12.90
CA TYR A 97 3.93 -0.18 -14.25
C TYR A 97 5.12 0.61 -14.80
N LYS A 98 5.46 0.36 -16.07
CA LYS A 98 6.45 1.15 -16.79
C LYS A 98 5.89 2.56 -16.95
N ILE A 99 6.44 3.51 -16.20
CA ILE A 99 6.08 4.92 -16.33
C ILE A 99 6.65 5.40 -17.67
N PRO A 100 5.83 6.04 -18.54
CA PRO A 100 6.33 6.65 -19.76
C PRO A 100 7.45 7.64 -19.42
N SER A 101 8.68 7.38 -19.87
CA SER A 101 9.77 8.33 -19.68
C SER A 101 9.59 9.50 -20.63
N TRP A 102 9.59 10.72 -20.09
CA TRP A 102 9.70 11.95 -20.89
C TRP A 102 11.11 12.15 -21.45
N VAL A 103 12.07 11.36 -20.97
CA VAL A 103 13.35 11.14 -21.63
C VAL A 103 13.05 10.20 -22.79
N ASN A 104 12.75 10.77 -23.95
CA ASN A 104 12.94 10.07 -25.21
C ASN A 104 14.40 9.59 -25.23
N GLU A 105 14.64 8.31 -25.49
CA GLU A 105 15.96 7.87 -25.94
C GLU A 105 16.28 8.70 -27.20
N VAL A 106 17.23 9.63 -27.07
CA VAL A 106 17.80 10.40 -28.18
C VAL A 106 18.93 9.59 -28.79
#